data_AF-A0A7W6K9Z6-F1
#
_entry.id   AF-A0A7W6K9Z6-F1
#
_cell.length_a   1.000
_cell.length_b   1.000
_cell.length_c   1.000
_cell.angle_alpha   90.00
_cell.angle_beta   90.00
_cell.angle_gamma   90.00
#
_symmetry.space_group_name_H-M   'P 1'
#
loop_
_entity.id
_entity.type
_entity.pdbx_description
1 polymer ?
#
loop_
_entity_poly.entity_id
_entity_poly.type
_entity_poly.pdbx_seq_one_letter_code
_entity_poly.pdbx_strand_id
1 'polypeptide(L)'
;MTETTLDQQLNARKFDEAKSLMQKGEKLSKNLHDYQRSSILDNLIREKQYEILNMMVKDKTIETDIYEFDNFDKSIFQSVVRNLGNDREDIAFFKDFITHFDNLNDEVNTKTLLGYLFENGVNAEVIKACIDAGCSTTFKNNAEENYLHQLVKSSFRRYNLNDEQTTDLLKEYIDILISEGTDINEGNIIQETPLIAAVKLNKKNLITHLLENGADPNQVDREGNSAFFYAVAHSQNETIYSMLRNSASSELNQLNKKGVTLLFEYVRMMPNTENSINFLKKLLNDGADLYQPSTWYSADKTPLDVIVEKQANILEAVLESQLVDINRTDNGGNTLLHKVCAYNVNYEPEKAKETYRKVKLLIENGADITISNDKDQTALMLASDDNLKIKTVELLMKQS
;
A
#
# COMPACT_ATOMS: atom_id res chain seq x y z
N MET A 1 65.37 -9.10 3.31
CA MET A 1 63.98 -9.48 2.99
C MET A 1 63.13 -8.33 3.46
N THR A 2 62.38 -7.67 2.58
CA THR A 2 61.40 -6.66 3.00
C THR A 2 60.39 -7.35 3.91
N GLU A 3 60.28 -6.90 5.17
CA GLU A 3 59.21 -7.37 6.06
C GLU A 3 57.88 -7.14 5.36
N THR A 4 57.06 -8.19 5.29
CA THR A 4 55.75 -8.13 4.62
C THR A 4 54.79 -7.41 5.55
N THR A 5 54.10 -6.39 5.05
CA THR A 5 53.21 -5.56 5.86
C THR A 5 51.91 -6.28 6.18
N LEU A 6 51.21 -5.84 7.22
CA LEU A 6 49.89 -6.34 7.60
C LEU A 6 48.92 -6.31 6.40
N ASP A 7 48.90 -5.21 5.64
CA ASP A 7 48.06 -5.07 4.45
C ASP A 7 48.33 -6.18 3.42
N GLN A 8 49.61 -6.52 3.21
CA GLN A 8 50.00 -7.56 2.26
C GLN A 8 49.56 -8.95 2.73
N GLN A 9 49.67 -9.24 4.04
CA GLN A 9 49.23 -10.51 4.62
C GLN A 9 47.72 -10.67 4.55
N LEU A 10 46.96 -9.62 4.91
CA LEU A 10 45.50 -9.62 4.84
C LEU A 10 44.99 -9.78 3.40
N ASN A 11 45.59 -9.06 2.44
CA ASN A 11 45.26 -9.22 1.02
C ASN A 11 45.62 -10.61 0.48
N ALA A 12 46.71 -11.20 0.96
CA ALA A 12 47.12 -12.56 0.61
C ALA A 12 46.36 -13.66 1.38
N ARG A 13 45.39 -13.29 2.23
CA ARG A 13 44.61 -14.20 3.10
C ARG A 13 45.47 -15.06 4.04
N LYS A 14 46.58 -14.49 4.49
CA LYS A 14 47.51 -15.08 5.46
C LYS A 14 47.18 -14.60 6.87
N PHE A 15 46.09 -15.12 7.42
CA PHE A 15 45.46 -14.58 8.62
C PHE A 15 46.25 -14.84 9.91
N ASP A 16 46.96 -15.97 10.01
CA ASP A 16 47.81 -16.25 11.17
C ASP A 16 49.01 -15.30 11.24
N GLU A 17 49.66 -15.05 10.09
CA GLU A 17 50.73 -14.06 9.99
C GLU A 17 50.21 -12.66 10.28
N ALA A 18 49.06 -12.28 9.71
CA ALA A 18 48.42 -11.00 9.98
C ALA A 18 48.13 -10.80 11.48
N LYS A 19 47.59 -11.82 12.15
CA LYS A 19 47.34 -11.80 13.60
C LYS A 19 48.63 -11.60 14.40
N SER A 20 49.72 -12.29 14.02
CA SER A 20 51.02 -12.10 14.68
C SER A 20 51.56 -10.68 14.53
N LEU A 21 51.38 -10.05 13.36
CA LEU A 21 51.78 -8.66 13.12
C LEU A 21 50.93 -7.69 13.95
N MET A 22 49.62 -7.88 14.01
CA MET A 22 48.74 -7.05 14.84
C MET A 22 49.04 -7.19 16.35
N GLN A 23 49.37 -8.39 16.82
CA GLN A 23 49.82 -8.61 18.21
C GLN A 23 51.13 -7.88 18.53
N LYS A 24 51.99 -7.65 17.52
CA LYS A 24 53.21 -6.83 17.64
C LYS A 24 52.93 -5.32 17.53
N GLY A 25 51.68 -4.92 17.37
CA GLY A 25 51.24 -3.52 17.30
C GLY A 25 51.21 -2.93 15.88
N GLU A 26 51.40 -3.74 14.85
CA GLU A 26 51.22 -3.28 13.47
C GLU A 26 49.73 -3.02 13.19
N LYS A 27 49.42 -1.91 12.52
CA LYS A 27 48.06 -1.49 12.18
C LYS A 27 47.86 -1.44 10.67
N LEU A 28 46.61 -1.57 10.26
CA LEU A 28 46.23 -1.45 8.85
C LEU A 28 46.60 -0.05 8.35
N SER A 29 47.17 0.04 7.14
CA SER A 29 47.60 1.32 6.60
C SER A 29 46.42 2.29 6.41
N LYS A 30 46.64 3.54 6.83
CA LYS A 30 45.67 4.64 6.64
C LYS A 30 45.51 5.04 5.17
N ASN A 31 46.49 4.72 4.32
CA ASN A 31 46.53 5.15 2.91
C ASN A 31 45.94 4.12 1.93
N LEU A 32 45.29 3.06 2.44
CA LEU A 32 44.60 2.10 1.58
C LEU A 32 43.43 2.76 0.85
N HIS A 33 43.27 2.44 -0.43
CA HIS A 33 42.08 2.83 -1.17
C HIS A 33 40.83 2.12 -0.62
N ASP A 34 39.67 2.77 -0.72
CA ASP A 34 38.37 2.24 -0.24
C ASP A 34 38.10 0.80 -0.72
N TYR A 35 38.39 0.51 -2.00
CA TYR A 35 38.18 -0.83 -2.56
C TYR A 35 39.08 -1.90 -1.94
N GLN A 36 40.30 -1.54 -1.55
CA GLN A 36 41.23 -2.47 -0.89
C GLN A 36 40.76 -2.74 0.54
N ARG A 37 40.38 -1.68 1.27
CA ARG A 37 39.81 -1.81 2.61
C ARG A 37 38.55 -2.68 2.59
N SER A 38 37.61 -2.38 1.70
CA SER A 38 36.39 -3.18 1.52
C SER A 38 36.71 -4.64 1.18
N SER A 39 37.66 -4.89 0.27
CA SER A 39 38.06 -6.27 -0.07
C SER A 39 38.67 -7.02 1.12
N ILE A 40 39.49 -6.36 1.95
CA ILE A 40 40.03 -6.95 3.17
C ILE A 40 38.91 -7.32 4.13
N LEU A 41 38.01 -6.37 4.43
CA LEU A 41 36.88 -6.60 5.35
C LEU A 41 35.94 -7.70 4.84
N ASP A 42 35.64 -7.70 3.54
CA ASP A 42 34.84 -8.75 2.89
C ASP A 42 35.46 -10.14 3.08
N ASN A 43 36.78 -10.27 2.87
CA ASN A 43 37.49 -11.54 3.05
C ASN A 43 37.51 -11.96 4.53
N LEU A 44 37.69 -11.02 5.46
CA LEU A 44 37.72 -11.32 6.90
C LEU A 44 36.37 -11.89 7.37
N ILE A 45 35.25 -11.28 6.96
CA ILE A 45 33.92 -11.78 7.35
C ILE A 45 33.65 -13.13 6.67
N ARG A 46 33.93 -13.26 5.37
CA ARG A 46 33.67 -14.48 4.59
C ARG A 46 34.46 -15.69 5.09
N GLU A 47 35.70 -15.47 5.52
CA GLU A 47 36.59 -16.51 6.05
C GLU A 47 36.53 -16.59 7.58
N LYS A 48 35.52 -15.96 8.20
CA LYS A 48 35.23 -15.97 9.65
C LYS A 48 36.38 -15.56 10.55
N GLN A 49 37.18 -14.60 10.12
CA GLN A 49 38.33 -14.07 10.87
C GLN A 49 37.88 -13.02 11.90
N TYR A 50 36.92 -13.39 12.74
CA TYR A 50 36.28 -12.49 13.71
C TYR A 50 37.24 -11.96 14.77
N GLU A 51 38.25 -12.75 15.17
CA GLU A 51 39.28 -12.27 16.10
C GLU A 51 40.06 -11.08 15.52
N ILE A 52 40.38 -11.11 14.23
CA ILE A 52 41.05 -9.99 13.55
C ILE A 52 40.13 -8.77 13.51
N LEU A 53 38.84 -8.95 13.23
CA LEU A 53 37.86 -7.86 13.25
C LEU A 53 37.75 -7.22 14.64
N ASN A 54 37.70 -8.03 15.70
CA ASN A 54 37.68 -7.53 17.09
C ASN A 54 38.97 -6.80 17.46
N MET A 55 40.13 -7.27 16.97
CA MET A 55 41.40 -6.53 17.12
C MET A 55 41.36 -5.18 16.39
N MET A 56 40.76 -5.11 15.20
CA MET A 56 40.60 -3.86 14.43
C MET A 56 39.62 -2.87 15.06
N VAL A 57 38.60 -3.37 15.78
CA VAL A 57 37.75 -2.51 16.63
C VAL A 57 38.57 -1.95 17.79
N LYS A 58 39.28 -2.83 18.51
CA LYS A 58 40.07 -2.44 19.70
C LYS A 58 41.17 -1.41 19.39
N ASP A 59 41.81 -1.52 18.22
CA ASP A 59 42.88 -0.61 17.82
C ASP A 59 42.40 0.63 17.04
N LYS A 60 41.07 0.78 16.87
CA LYS A 60 40.38 1.85 16.15
C LYS A 60 40.64 1.91 14.64
N THR A 61 40.97 0.77 14.03
CA THR A 61 41.05 0.63 12.57
C THR A 61 39.67 0.58 11.92
N ILE A 62 38.70 -0.02 12.61
CA ILE A 62 37.27 0.05 12.28
C ILE A 62 36.68 1.22 13.06
N GLU A 63 36.03 2.15 12.35
CA GLU A 63 35.23 3.20 12.98
C GLU A 63 33.96 2.58 13.57
N THR A 64 33.69 2.89 14.83
CA THR A 64 32.58 2.34 15.62
C THR A 64 31.54 3.38 15.99
N ASP A 65 31.85 4.66 15.84
CA ASP A 65 30.86 5.73 15.96
C ASP A 65 30.10 5.86 14.65
N ILE A 66 28.81 5.47 14.63
CA ILE A 66 27.97 5.55 13.44
C ILE A 66 27.80 7.01 12.98
N TYR A 67 27.86 7.98 13.88
CA TYR A 67 27.75 9.40 13.54
C TYR A 67 28.90 9.88 12.63
N GLU A 68 30.07 9.24 12.72
CA GLU A 68 31.24 9.57 11.90
C GLU A 68 31.21 8.91 10.51
N PHE A 69 30.19 8.11 10.20
CA PHE A 69 30.08 7.49 8.88
C PHE A 69 29.59 8.48 7.83
N ASP A 70 30.34 8.60 6.73
CA ASP A 70 29.85 9.28 5.52
C ASP A 70 28.71 8.48 4.85
N ASN A 71 28.79 7.15 4.88
CA ASN A 71 27.87 6.24 4.20
C ASN A 71 28.03 4.80 4.74
N PHE A 72 26.92 4.11 5.04
CA PHE A 72 26.94 2.68 5.38
C PHE A 72 27.59 1.81 4.30
N ASP A 73 27.45 2.15 3.02
CA ASP A 73 28.09 1.47 1.89
C ASP A 73 29.61 1.66 1.81
N LYS A 74 30.21 2.47 2.69
CA LYS A 74 31.67 2.57 2.85
C LYS A 74 32.13 2.11 4.23
N SER A 75 31.21 1.60 5.04
CA SER A 75 31.46 1.12 6.39
C SER A 75 31.69 -0.40 6.42
N ILE A 76 32.04 -0.91 7.60
CA ILE A 76 32.09 -2.35 7.87
C ILE A 76 30.73 -3.04 7.64
N PHE A 77 29.61 -2.33 7.80
CA PHE A 77 28.28 -2.91 7.63
C PHE A 77 27.98 -3.31 6.18
N GLN A 78 28.64 -2.68 5.19
CA GLN A 78 28.55 -3.17 3.81
C GLN A 78 29.14 -4.59 3.69
N SER A 79 30.29 -4.83 4.31
CA SER A 79 30.93 -6.15 4.31
C SER A 79 30.10 -7.17 5.10
N VAL A 80 29.47 -6.75 6.20
CA VAL A 80 28.50 -7.56 6.96
C VAL A 80 27.34 -7.97 6.06
N VAL A 81 26.66 -7.00 5.44
CA VAL A 81 25.52 -7.26 4.54
C VAL A 81 25.88 -8.24 3.43
N ARG A 82 27.06 -8.10 2.83
CA ARG A 82 27.51 -8.89 1.68
C ARG A 82 27.97 -10.30 2.05
N ASN A 83 28.63 -10.48 3.19
CA ASN A 83 29.42 -11.68 3.47
C ASN A 83 29.10 -12.39 4.77
N LEU A 84 28.39 -11.77 5.72
CA LEU A 84 28.04 -12.45 6.96
C LEU A 84 27.09 -13.61 6.65
N GLY A 85 27.44 -14.81 7.11
CA GLY A 85 26.58 -15.97 6.97
C GLY A 85 25.40 -15.94 7.93
N ASN A 86 24.75 -17.08 8.09
CA ASN A 86 23.57 -17.25 8.94
C ASN A 86 23.70 -18.43 9.90
N ASP A 87 24.90 -18.99 10.05
CA ASP A 87 25.10 -20.05 11.02
C ASP A 87 25.32 -19.50 12.44
N ARG A 88 25.31 -20.40 13.41
CA ARG A 88 25.38 -20.04 14.83
C ARG A 88 26.63 -19.22 15.17
N GLU A 89 27.74 -19.44 14.46
CA GLU A 89 28.99 -18.74 14.68
C GLU A 89 28.91 -17.30 14.16
N ASP A 90 28.39 -17.12 12.93
CA ASP A 90 28.16 -15.80 12.32
C ASP A 90 27.26 -14.91 13.20
N ILE A 91 26.15 -15.47 13.68
CA ILE A 91 25.18 -14.73 14.50
C ILE A 91 25.76 -14.44 15.89
N ALA A 92 26.49 -15.37 16.50
CA ALA A 92 27.15 -15.14 17.79
C ALA A 92 28.21 -14.03 17.69
N PHE A 93 28.99 -14.03 16.59
CA PHE A 93 29.93 -12.95 16.31
C PHE A 93 29.18 -11.62 16.18
N PHE A 94 28.16 -11.52 15.33
CA PHE A 94 27.49 -10.25 15.10
C PHE A 94 26.83 -9.69 16.36
N LYS A 95 26.24 -10.55 17.21
CA LYS A 95 25.66 -10.17 18.51
C LYS A 95 26.66 -9.52 19.45
N ASP A 96 27.90 -10.03 19.52
CA ASP A 96 28.97 -9.42 20.30
C ASP A 96 29.50 -8.17 19.60
N PHE A 97 29.74 -8.27 18.29
CA PHE A 97 30.35 -7.22 17.46
C PHE A 97 29.58 -5.91 17.53
N ILE A 98 28.25 -5.95 17.38
CA ILE A 98 27.41 -4.74 17.35
C ILE A 98 27.43 -3.97 18.68
N THR A 99 27.71 -4.62 19.81
CA THR A 99 27.76 -3.96 21.14
C THR A 99 28.93 -3.00 21.29
N HIS A 100 29.89 -3.03 20.36
CA HIS A 100 31.03 -2.14 20.33
C HIS A 100 30.77 -0.83 19.56
N PHE A 101 29.58 -0.67 18.97
CA PHE A 101 29.22 0.50 18.16
C PHE A 101 28.40 1.50 18.98
N ASP A 102 28.73 2.78 18.81
CA ASP A 102 28.04 3.90 19.44
C ASP A 102 27.07 4.57 18.45
N ASN A 103 26.10 5.33 18.96
CA ASN A 103 25.15 6.10 18.15
C ASN A 103 24.36 5.25 17.14
N LEU A 104 23.96 4.04 17.54
CA LEU A 104 23.26 3.04 16.71
C LEU A 104 22.02 3.56 15.95
N ASN A 105 21.43 4.65 16.43
CA ASN A 105 20.18 5.22 15.96
C ASN A 105 20.35 6.51 15.14
N ASP A 106 21.58 6.97 14.96
CA ASP A 106 21.85 8.17 14.17
C ASP A 106 21.62 7.91 12.68
N GLU A 107 21.17 8.96 11.99
CA GLU A 107 20.90 8.90 10.56
C GLU A 107 22.18 9.18 9.76
N VAL A 108 22.55 8.24 8.91
CA VAL A 108 23.59 8.38 7.89
C VAL A 108 22.92 8.39 6.52
N ASN A 109 22.95 9.54 5.83
CA ASN A 109 22.23 9.76 4.57
C ASN A 109 20.74 9.32 4.64
N THR A 110 20.02 9.84 5.65
CA THR A 110 18.58 9.59 5.90
C THR A 110 18.21 8.14 6.23
N LYS A 111 19.17 7.34 6.69
CA LYS A 111 18.95 5.95 7.11
C LYS A 111 19.61 5.73 8.46
N THR A 112 18.93 5.03 9.34
CA THR A 112 19.55 4.43 10.52
C THR A 112 20.28 3.15 10.12
N LEU A 113 21.10 2.59 11.02
CA LEU A 113 21.69 1.27 10.80
C LEU A 113 20.62 0.20 10.58
N LEU A 114 19.58 0.19 11.42
CA LEU A 114 18.49 -0.78 11.32
C LEU A 114 17.76 -0.67 9.97
N GLY A 115 17.49 0.55 9.50
CA GLY A 115 16.91 0.79 8.18
C GLY A 115 17.80 0.29 7.05
N TYR A 116 19.12 0.54 7.13
CA TYR A 116 20.08 0.02 6.17
C TYR A 116 20.09 -1.51 6.12
N LEU A 117 20.02 -2.18 7.28
CA LEU A 117 19.98 -3.64 7.35
C LEU A 117 18.68 -4.22 6.76
N PHE A 118 17.52 -3.61 7.04
CA PHE A 118 16.25 -3.98 6.44
C PHE A 118 16.27 -3.87 4.91
N GLU A 119 16.72 -2.74 4.37
CA GLU A 119 16.80 -2.52 2.92
C GLU A 119 17.75 -3.49 2.20
N ASN A 120 18.74 -4.03 2.92
CA ASN A 120 19.66 -5.00 2.36
C ASN A 120 19.20 -6.44 2.57
N GLY A 121 18.08 -6.68 3.26
CA GLY A 121 17.48 -8.01 3.43
C GLY A 121 18.36 -8.99 4.21
N VAL A 122 19.05 -8.56 5.27
CA VAL A 122 19.90 -9.43 6.12
C VAL A 122 19.07 -10.49 6.85
N ASN A 123 19.70 -11.53 7.38
CA ASN A 123 18.96 -12.54 8.15
C ASN A 123 18.22 -11.90 9.34
N ALA A 124 17.02 -12.39 9.66
CA ALA A 124 16.18 -11.88 10.75
C ALA A 124 16.89 -11.91 12.13
N GLU A 125 17.80 -12.86 12.37
CA GLU A 125 18.60 -12.90 13.60
C GLU A 125 19.63 -11.75 13.69
N VAL A 126 20.11 -11.23 12.56
CA VAL A 126 20.98 -10.04 12.51
C VAL A 126 20.17 -8.78 12.86
N ILE A 127 18.94 -8.68 12.37
CA ILE A 127 18.01 -7.61 12.74
C ILE A 127 17.75 -7.64 14.25
N LYS A 128 17.40 -8.81 14.80
CA LYS A 128 17.19 -8.99 16.25
C LYS A 128 18.43 -8.63 17.05
N ALA A 129 19.62 -9.04 16.61
CA ALA A 129 20.86 -8.68 17.27
C ALA A 129 21.12 -7.16 17.31
N CYS A 130 20.78 -6.42 16.24
CA CYS A 130 20.85 -4.96 16.24
C CYS A 130 19.87 -4.37 17.29
N ILE A 131 18.63 -4.86 17.30
CA ILE A 131 17.60 -4.38 18.24
C ILE A 131 18.01 -4.67 19.69
N ASP A 132 18.46 -5.90 19.98
CA ASP A 132 18.97 -6.32 21.30
C ASP A 132 20.14 -5.42 21.77
N ALA A 133 20.93 -4.89 20.84
CA ALA A 133 22.03 -3.98 21.10
C ALA A 133 21.62 -2.50 21.28
N GLY A 134 20.36 -2.15 20.99
CA GLY A 134 19.81 -0.80 21.18
C GLY A 134 19.40 -0.08 19.90
N CYS A 135 19.37 -0.76 18.75
CA CYS A 135 18.78 -0.21 17.53
C CYS A 135 17.26 0.00 17.73
N SER A 136 16.79 1.23 17.58
CA SER A 136 15.41 1.64 17.80
C SER A 136 14.52 1.25 16.62
N THR A 137 13.36 0.67 16.94
CA THR A 137 12.28 0.34 16.01
C THR A 137 11.33 1.52 15.76
N THR A 138 11.45 2.61 16.52
CA THR A 138 10.52 3.75 16.48
C THR A 138 10.95 4.87 15.52
N PHE A 139 11.95 4.63 14.68
CA PHE A 139 12.43 5.61 13.71
C PHE A 139 11.35 5.94 12.68
N LYS A 140 11.32 7.20 12.25
CA LYS A 140 10.49 7.69 11.16
C LYS A 140 11.32 8.55 10.23
N ASN A 141 11.16 8.35 8.92
CA ASN A 141 11.80 9.22 7.94
C ASN A 141 11.09 10.59 7.82
N ASN A 142 11.55 11.44 6.91
CA ASN A 142 10.98 12.77 6.67
C ASN A 142 9.51 12.77 6.20
N ALA A 143 8.98 11.65 5.73
CA ALA A 143 7.56 11.47 5.40
C ALA A 143 6.75 10.93 6.59
N GLU A 144 7.34 10.86 7.78
CA GLU A 144 6.84 10.21 8.99
C GLU A 144 6.55 8.71 8.79
N GLU A 145 7.22 8.07 7.83
CA GLU A 145 7.08 6.62 7.61
C GLU A 145 7.94 5.85 8.61
N ASN A 146 7.28 5.07 9.47
CA ASN A 146 7.94 4.06 10.29
C ASN A 146 8.47 2.90 9.43
N TYR A 147 9.20 1.94 10.03
CA TYR A 147 9.76 0.82 9.26
C TYR A 147 8.70 -0.06 8.58
N LEU A 148 7.49 -0.19 9.12
CA LEU A 148 6.44 -0.99 8.47
C LEU A 148 6.05 -0.41 7.11
N HIS A 149 5.93 0.92 7.00
CA HIS A 149 5.74 1.59 5.71
C HIS A 149 6.91 1.33 4.76
N GLN A 150 8.13 1.49 5.25
CA GLN A 150 9.34 1.34 4.46
C GLN A 150 9.46 -0.09 3.91
N LEU A 151 9.18 -1.10 4.73
CA LEU A 151 9.17 -2.51 4.33
C LEU A 151 8.09 -2.80 3.28
N VAL A 152 6.87 -2.30 3.46
CA VAL A 152 5.78 -2.46 2.47
C VAL A 152 6.12 -1.83 1.13
N LYS A 153 6.77 -0.66 1.15
CA LYS A 153 7.20 0.08 -0.05
C LYS A 153 8.50 -0.46 -0.65
N SER A 154 9.25 -1.26 0.11
CA SER A 154 10.54 -1.77 -0.30
C SER A 154 10.42 -2.68 -1.53
N SER A 155 11.47 -2.63 -2.34
CA SER A 155 11.67 -3.51 -3.49
C SER A 155 13.14 -3.89 -3.55
N PHE A 156 13.68 -4.44 -2.45
CA PHE A 156 15.05 -4.92 -2.48
C PHE A 156 15.10 -6.30 -3.12
N ARG A 157 15.76 -6.37 -4.29
CA ARG A 157 16.19 -7.63 -4.89
C ARG A 157 17.55 -7.96 -4.32
N ARG A 158 17.58 -8.66 -3.19
CA ARG A 158 18.81 -9.35 -2.78
C ARG A 158 19.08 -10.39 -3.87
N TYR A 159 20.24 -10.35 -4.52
CA TYR A 159 20.55 -11.12 -5.74
C TYR A 159 20.26 -12.64 -5.65
N ASN A 160 20.09 -13.18 -4.44
CA ASN A 160 19.91 -14.60 -4.16
C ASN A 160 18.51 -14.99 -3.64
N LEU A 161 17.56 -14.05 -3.48
CA LEU A 161 16.20 -14.38 -3.04
C LEU A 161 15.22 -14.34 -4.22
N ASN A 162 14.34 -15.33 -4.30
CA ASN A 162 13.18 -15.29 -5.19
C ASN A 162 12.04 -14.47 -4.54
N ASP A 163 10.95 -14.25 -5.28
CA ASP A 163 9.81 -13.42 -4.82
C ASP A 163 9.13 -13.99 -3.56
N GLU A 164 9.07 -15.32 -3.42
CA GLU A 164 8.49 -16.00 -2.26
C GLU A 164 9.37 -15.80 -1.02
N GLN A 165 10.66 -16.09 -1.12
CA GLN A 165 11.63 -15.89 -0.03
C GLN A 165 11.74 -14.42 0.39
N THR A 166 11.65 -13.49 -0.57
CA THR A 166 11.61 -12.06 -0.27
C THR A 166 10.35 -11.69 0.51
N THR A 167 9.20 -12.26 0.12
CA THR A 167 7.94 -12.05 0.83
C THR A 167 8.01 -12.60 2.25
N ASP A 168 8.54 -13.80 2.45
CA ASP A 168 8.63 -14.42 3.77
C ASP A 168 9.58 -13.65 4.68
N LEU A 169 10.73 -13.18 4.17
CA LEU A 169 11.63 -12.32 4.93
C LEU A 169 10.96 -11.00 5.35
N LEU A 170 10.18 -10.37 4.45
CA LEU A 170 9.43 -9.16 4.80
C LEU A 170 8.39 -9.42 5.90
N LYS A 171 7.73 -10.59 5.88
CA LYS A 171 6.81 -10.99 6.95
C LYS A 171 7.54 -11.16 8.28
N GLU A 172 8.69 -11.85 8.29
CA GLU A 172 9.52 -11.99 9.49
C GLU A 172 9.95 -10.64 10.06
N TYR A 173 10.31 -9.68 9.20
CA TYR A 173 10.64 -8.32 9.64
C TYR A 173 9.44 -7.58 10.23
N ILE A 174 8.26 -7.70 9.61
CA ILE A 174 7.02 -7.14 10.14
C ILE A 174 6.73 -7.74 11.52
N ASP A 175 6.86 -9.06 11.67
CA ASP A 175 6.62 -9.77 12.93
C ASP A 175 7.58 -9.28 14.03
N ILE A 176 8.86 -9.09 13.71
CA ILE A 176 9.85 -8.52 14.64
C ILE A 176 9.43 -7.12 15.07
N LEU A 177 9.13 -6.23 14.13
CA LEU A 177 8.76 -4.84 14.45
C LEU A 177 7.53 -4.77 15.34
N ILE A 178 6.53 -5.61 15.09
CA ILE A 178 5.31 -5.69 15.90
C ILE A 178 5.60 -6.26 17.28
N SER A 179 6.44 -7.30 17.39
CA SER A 179 6.83 -7.85 18.71
C SER A 179 7.60 -6.84 19.56
N GLU A 180 8.32 -5.91 18.92
CA GLU A 180 9.02 -4.79 19.56
C GLU A 180 8.11 -3.56 19.79
N GLY A 181 6.79 -3.69 19.57
CA GLY A 181 5.81 -2.66 19.90
C GLY A 181 5.61 -1.57 18.84
N THR A 182 6.08 -1.77 17.62
CA THR A 182 5.77 -0.86 16.50
C THR A 182 4.27 -0.91 16.22
N ASP A 183 3.60 0.24 16.22
CA ASP A 183 2.17 0.32 15.94
C ASP A 183 1.89 0.05 14.45
N ILE A 184 1.20 -1.05 14.17
CA ILE A 184 0.82 -1.49 12.82
C ILE A 184 -0.14 -0.52 12.11
N ASN A 185 -0.84 0.30 12.89
CA ASN A 185 -1.85 1.23 12.43
C ASN A 185 -1.36 2.68 12.42
N GLU A 186 -0.12 2.94 12.82
CA GLU A 186 0.42 4.29 12.81
C GLU A 186 0.45 4.83 11.38
N GLY A 187 -0.14 6.01 11.17
CA GLY A 187 -0.12 6.70 9.87
C GLY A 187 1.13 7.56 9.71
N ASN A 188 1.56 7.75 8.46
CA ASN A 188 2.61 8.70 8.08
C ASN A 188 2.10 10.16 8.04
N ILE A 189 2.84 11.10 7.43
CA ILE A 189 2.51 12.54 7.42
C ILE A 189 1.18 12.87 6.71
N ILE A 190 0.69 11.96 5.86
CA ILE A 190 -0.63 12.03 5.24
C ILE A 190 -1.61 11.04 5.86
N GLN A 191 -1.34 10.56 7.07
CA GLN A 191 -2.12 9.54 7.80
C GLN A 191 -2.32 8.24 6.99
N GLU A 192 -1.54 8.01 5.93
CA GLU A 192 -1.54 6.73 5.23
C GLU A 192 -0.92 5.71 6.17
N THR A 193 -1.64 4.60 6.44
CA THR A 193 -1.15 3.47 7.24
C THR A 193 -0.36 2.48 6.37
N PRO A 194 0.43 1.57 6.96
CA PRO A 194 1.11 0.51 6.21
C PRO A 194 0.15 -0.34 5.38
N LEU A 195 -1.06 -0.59 5.88
CA LEU A 195 -2.09 -1.34 5.16
C LEU A 195 -2.60 -0.58 3.93
N ILE A 196 -2.86 0.73 4.04
CA ILE A 196 -3.24 1.57 2.89
C ILE A 196 -2.13 1.55 1.83
N ALA A 197 -0.87 1.68 2.23
CA ALA A 197 0.27 1.59 1.32
C ALA A 197 0.32 0.22 0.60
N ALA A 198 0.11 -0.89 1.32
CA ALA A 198 0.10 -2.23 0.76
C ALA A 198 -1.02 -2.44 -0.27
N VAL A 199 -2.22 -1.90 -0.01
CA VAL A 199 -3.37 -1.90 -0.93
C VAL A 199 -3.04 -1.11 -2.21
N LYS A 200 -2.52 0.11 -2.08
CA LYS A 200 -2.14 0.95 -3.24
C LYS A 200 -1.07 0.30 -4.11
N LEU A 201 -0.17 -0.46 -3.52
CA LEU A 201 0.89 -1.21 -4.21
C LEU A 201 0.48 -2.62 -4.65
N ASN A 202 -0.76 -3.04 -4.41
CA ASN A 202 -1.28 -4.38 -4.73
C ASN A 202 -0.43 -5.53 -4.16
N LYS A 203 0.12 -5.35 -2.94
CA LYS A 203 0.97 -6.32 -2.25
C LYS A 203 0.13 -7.35 -1.48
N LYS A 204 -0.65 -8.16 -2.19
CA LYS A 204 -1.64 -9.11 -1.62
C LYS A 204 -1.12 -9.93 -0.43
N ASN A 205 0.09 -10.49 -0.53
CA ASN A 205 0.68 -11.29 0.56
C ASN A 205 0.94 -10.48 1.83
N LEU A 206 1.35 -9.20 1.69
CA LEU A 206 1.56 -8.31 2.84
C LEU A 206 0.24 -7.76 3.37
N ILE A 207 -0.76 -7.54 2.51
CA ILE A 207 -2.11 -7.16 2.95
C ILE A 207 -2.66 -8.23 3.91
N THR A 208 -2.63 -9.51 3.51
CA THR A 208 -3.07 -10.62 4.38
C THR A 208 -2.30 -10.63 5.70
N HIS A 209 -0.97 -10.55 5.64
CA HIS A 209 -0.13 -10.62 6.83
C HIS A 209 -0.35 -9.45 7.80
N LEU A 210 -0.53 -8.23 7.28
CA LEU A 210 -0.84 -7.05 8.10
C LEU A 210 -2.22 -7.19 8.77
N LEU A 211 -3.23 -7.68 8.05
CA LEU A 211 -4.57 -7.91 8.60
C LEU A 211 -4.55 -8.98 9.70
N GLU A 212 -3.82 -10.08 9.51
CA GLU A 212 -3.64 -11.14 10.52
C GLU A 212 -2.98 -10.62 11.80
N ASN A 213 -2.16 -9.58 11.68
CA ASN A 213 -1.51 -8.91 12.80
C ASN A 213 -2.27 -7.67 13.34
N GLY A 214 -3.54 -7.50 12.97
CA GLY A 214 -4.41 -6.48 13.58
C GLY A 214 -4.38 -5.10 12.92
N ALA A 215 -3.92 -5.01 11.67
CA ALA A 215 -4.09 -3.79 10.89
C ALA A 215 -5.59 -3.52 10.63
N ASP A 216 -6.04 -2.30 10.90
CA ASP A 216 -7.43 -1.88 10.77
C ASP A 216 -7.70 -1.29 9.37
N PRO A 217 -8.51 -1.96 8.52
CA PRO A 217 -8.82 -1.50 7.17
C PRO A 217 -9.76 -0.29 7.13
N ASN A 218 -10.36 0.12 8.25
CA ASN A 218 -11.24 1.28 8.34
C ASN A 218 -10.53 2.58 8.70
N GLN A 219 -9.26 2.51 9.13
CA GLN A 219 -8.49 3.74 9.34
C GLN A 219 -8.34 4.51 8.03
N VAL A 220 -8.49 5.83 8.14
CA VAL A 220 -8.51 6.74 7.00
C VAL A 220 -7.26 7.57 6.94
N ASP A 221 -6.82 7.83 5.71
CA ASP A 221 -5.76 8.80 5.46
C ASP A 221 -6.23 10.25 5.64
N ARG A 222 -5.33 11.20 5.36
CA ARG A 222 -5.60 12.63 5.46
C ARG A 222 -6.66 13.10 4.48
N GLU A 223 -6.99 12.34 3.44
CA GLU A 223 -8.10 12.64 2.52
C GLU A 223 -9.42 11.99 2.98
N GLY A 224 -9.42 11.24 4.09
CA GLY A 224 -10.58 10.49 4.58
C GLY A 224 -10.81 9.19 3.82
N ASN A 225 -9.80 8.65 3.13
CA ASN A 225 -9.92 7.40 2.38
C ASN A 225 -9.35 6.23 3.19
N SER A 226 -10.14 5.17 3.36
CA SER A 226 -9.72 3.93 4.01
C SER A 226 -9.10 2.93 3.03
N ALA A 227 -8.59 1.81 3.54
CA ALA A 227 -8.10 0.71 2.69
C ALA A 227 -9.20 0.19 1.73
N PHE A 228 -10.45 0.12 2.21
CA PHE A 228 -11.61 -0.22 1.38
C PHE A 228 -11.82 0.78 0.23
N PHE A 229 -11.69 2.09 0.51
CA PHE A 229 -11.82 3.11 -0.53
C PHE A 229 -10.80 2.89 -1.66
N TYR A 230 -9.52 2.68 -1.32
CA TYR A 230 -8.48 2.42 -2.33
C TYR A 230 -8.68 1.10 -3.10
N ALA A 231 -9.12 0.04 -2.42
CA ALA A 231 -9.41 -1.24 -3.05
C ALA A 231 -10.55 -1.14 -4.08
N VAL A 232 -11.58 -0.35 -3.77
CA VAL A 232 -12.80 -0.26 -4.57
C VAL A 232 -12.69 0.86 -5.62
N ALA A 233 -12.49 2.11 -5.19
CA ALA A 233 -12.60 3.28 -6.04
C ALA A 233 -11.38 3.48 -6.96
N HIS A 234 -10.16 3.23 -6.46
CA HIS A 234 -8.93 3.50 -7.22
C HIS A 234 -8.42 2.28 -7.98
N SER A 235 -8.42 1.10 -7.35
CA SER A 235 -7.87 -0.13 -7.96
C SER A 235 -8.93 -1.08 -8.52
N GLN A 236 -10.21 -0.91 -8.18
CA GLN A 236 -11.33 -1.76 -8.63
C GLN A 236 -11.03 -3.26 -8.45
N ASN A 237 -10.35 -3.61 -7.36
CA ASN A 237 -9.79 -4.93 -7.12
C ASN A 237 -10.64 -5.70 -6.11
N GLU A 238 -11.61 -6.47 -6.64
CA GLU A 238 -12.52 -7.30 -5.85
C GLU A 238 -11.78 -8.29 -4.93
N THR A 239 -10.62 -8.80 -5.36
CA THR A 239 -9.82 -9.72 -4.53
C THR A 239 -9.30 -9.02 -3.28
N ILE A 240 -8.71 -7.83 -3.40
CA ILE A 240 -8.24 -7.06 -2.25
C ILE A 240 -9.43 -6.65 -1.38
N TYR A 241 -10.52 -6.17 -1.99
CA TYR A 241 -11.73 -5.84 -1.24
C TYR A 241 -12.22 -7.02 -0.38
N SER A 242 -12.24 -8.23 -0.95
CA SER A 242 -12.66 -9.43 -0.23
C SER A 242 -11.70 -9.80 0.90
N MET A 243 -10.38 -9.61 0.72
CA MET A 243 -9.39 -9.79 1.78
C MET A 243 -9.67 -8.85 2.98
N LEU A 244 -9.89 -7.57 2.72
CA LEU A 244 -10.21 -6.58 3.75
C LEU A 244 -11.56 -6.86 4.42
N ARG A 245 -12.57 -7.28 3.64
CA ARG A 245 -13.92 -7.55 4.14
C ARG A 245 -13.98 -8.77 5.05
N ASN A 246 -13.08 -9.73 4.85
CA ASN A 246 -12.96 -10.92 5.68
C ASN A 246 -12.29 -10.63 7.04
N SER A 247 -11.48 -9.58 7.15
CA SER A 247 -10.83 -9.20 8.42
C SER A 247 -11.66 -8.23 9.26
N ALA A 248 -12.47 -7.36 8.63
CA ALA A 248 -13.28 -6.38 9.35
C ALA A 248 -14.61 -6.06 8.65
N SER A 249 -15.54 -5.50 9.43
CA SER A 249 -16.74 -4.86 8.88
C SER A 249 -16.37 -3.55 8.20
N SER A 250 -16.84 -3.36 6.96
CA SER A 250 -16.51 -2.22 6.11
C SER A 250 -17.45 -1.03 6.31
N GLU A 251 -16.89 0.18 6.49
CA GLU A 251 -17.67 1.42 6.48
C GLU A 251 -17.94 1.93 5.04
N LEU A 252 -18.77 1.19 4.28
CA LEU A 252 -18.96 1.45 2.83
C LEU A 252 -19.58 2.82 2.49
N ASN A 253 -20.28 3.42 3.46
CA ASN A 253 -21.07 4.64 3.27
C ASN A 253 -20.39 5.89 3.86
N GLN A 254 -19.16 5.75 4.36
CA GLN A 254 -18.39 6.88 4.87
C GLN A 254 -18.06 7.85 3.74
N LEU A 255 -18.21 9.15 4.02
CA LEU A 255 -17.75 10.21 3.13
C LEU A 255 -16.29 10.54 3.44
N ASN A 256 -15.46 10.60 2.39
CA ASN A 256 -14.12 11.15 2.53
C ASN A 256 -14.17 12.69 2.67
N LYS A 257 -13.01 13.35 2.77
CA LYS A 257 -12.95 14.83 2.94
C LYS A 257 -13.41 15.63 1.72
N LYS A 258 -13.56 14.98 0.56
CA LYS A 258 -14.18 15.57 -0.65
C LYS A 258 -15.69 15.38 -0.68
N GLY A 259 -16.26 14.76 0.36
CA GLY A 259 -17.69 14.48 0.44
C GLY A 259 -18.11 13.39 -0.53
N VAL A 260 -17.26 12.41 -0.85
CA VAL A 260 -17.62 11.29 -1.73
C VAL A 260 -17.58 9.94 -1.02
N THR A 261 -18.51 9.05 -1.35
CA THR A 261 -18.47 7.64 -0.92
C THR A 261 -17.62 6.80 -1.86
N LEU A 262 -17.15 5.65 -1.40
CA LEU A 262 -16.42 4.71 -2.27
C LEU A 262 -17.31 4.16 -3.40
N LEU A 263 -18.61 3.94 -3.14
CA LEU A 263 -19.54 3.45 -4.16
C LEU A 263 -19.76 4.49 -5.27
N PHE A 264 -19.91 5.76 -4.89
CA PHE A 264 -20.04 6.86 -5.86
C PHE A 264 -18.84 6.89 -6.81
N GLU A 265 -17.62 6.88 -6.23
CA GLU A 265 -16.39 6.96 -7.02
C GLU A 265 -16.16 5.69 -7.87
N TYR A 266 -16.47 4.52 -7.31
CA TYR A 266 -16.45 3.26 -8.06
C TYR A 266 -17.37 3.29 -9.26
N VAL A 267 -18.65 3.62 -9.07
CA VAL A 267 -19.62 3.72 -10.16
C VAL A 267 -19.14 4.74 -11.17
N ARG A 268 -18.69 5.93 -10.76
CA ARG A 268 -18.19 6.97 -11.69
C ARG A 268 -17.11 6.42 -12.63
N MET A 269 -16.19 5.62 -12.10
CA MET A 269 -15.00 5.14 -12.82
C MET A 269 -15.13 3.71 -13.39
N MET A 270 -16.15 2.94 -13.04
CA MET A 270 -16.26 1.53 -13.45
C MET A 270 -16.41 1.40 -14.97
N PRO A 271 -15.69 0.45 -15.61
CA PRO A 271 -15.93 0.11 -17.01
C PRO A 271 -17.21 -0.75 -17.13
N ASN A 272 -17.82 -0.73 -18.31
CA ASN A 272 -18.98 -1.58 -18.60
C ASN A 272 -18.54 -3.01 -18.95
N THR A 273 -18.15 -3.78 -17.93
CA THR A 273 -17.77 -5.19 -18.05
C THR A 273 -18.52 -6.04 -17.03
N GLU A 274 -18.70 -7.32 -17.32
CA GLU A 274 -19.37 -8.27 -16.42
C GLU A 274 -18.71 -8.31 -15.04
N ASN A 275 -17.36 -8.34 -14.98
CA ASN A 275 -16.63 -8.31 -13.71
C ASN A 275 -16.93 -7.05 -12.89
N SER A 276 -17.04 -5.88 -13.53
CA SER A 276 -17.36 -4.63 -12.82
C SER A 276 -18.81 -4.63 -12.34
N ILE A 277 -19.73 -5.14 -13.14
CA ILE A 277 -21.13 -5.27 -12.73
C ILE A 277 -21.27 -6.26 -11.57
N ASN A 278 -20.54 -7.38 -11.59
CA ASN A 278 -20.53 -8.34 -10.49
C ASN A 278 -19.95 -7.73 -9.22
N PHE A 279 -18.88 -6.93 -9.34
CA PHE A 279 -18.33 -6.24 -8.18
C PHE A 279 -19.27 -5.16 -7.64
N LEU A 280 -19.98 -4.42 -8.51
CA LEU A 280 -21.08 -3.53 -8.10
C LEU A 280 -22.14 -4.29 -7.29
N LYS A 281 -22.66 -5.40 -7.82
CA LYS A 281 -23.66 -6.24 -7.13
C LYS A 281 -23.14 -6.72 -5.77
N LYS A 282 -21.87 -7.11 -5.69
CA LYS A 282 -21.24 -7.49 -4.42
C LYS A 282 -21.21 -6.34 -3.41
N LEU A 283 -20.80 -5.14 -3.82
CA LEU A 283 -20.78 -3.96 -2.93
C LEU A 283 -22.18 -3.63 -2.40
N LEU A 284 -23.20 -3.74 -3.24
CA LEU A 284 -24.59 -3.52 -2.84
C LEU A 284 -25.08 -4.57 -1.84
N ASN A 285 -24.80 -5.84 -2.09
CA ASN A 285 -25.11 -6.93 -1.16
C ASN A 285 -24.37 -6.79 0.18
N ASP A 286 -23.18 -6.19 0.15
CA ASP A 286 -22.37 -5.92 1.34
C ASP A 286 -22.81 -4.63 2.08
N GLY A 287 -23.85 -3.92 1.59
CA GLY A 287 -24.50 -2.81 2.28
C GLY A 287 -24.12 -1.40 1.78
N ALA A 288 -23.50 -1.29 0.60
CA ALA A 288 -23.24 0.02 0.00
C ALA A 288 -24.54 0.72 -0.41
N ASP A 289 -24.72 1.97 0.03
CA ASP A 289 -25.94 2.74 -0.15
C ASP A 289 -25.95 3.46 -1.50
N LEU A 290 -26.97 3.16 -2.32
CA LEU A 290 -27.22 3.79 -3.61
C LEU A 290 -27.70 5.24 -3.50
N TYR A 291 -28.17 5.66 -2.33
CA TYR A 291 -28.83 6.94 -2.09
C TYR A 291 -28.00 7.92 -1.26
N GLN A 292 -26.85 7.50 -0.70
CA GLN A 292 -25.97 8.40 0.03
C GLN A 292 -25.38 9.44 -0.93
N PRO A 293 -25.73 10.74 -0.79
CA PRO A 293 -25.24 11.77 -1.70
C PRO A 293 -23.74 11.97 -1.53
N SER A 294 -23.08 12.22 -2.67
CA SER A 294 -21.70 12.66 -2.76
C SER A 294 -21.63 14.05 -3.39
N THR A 295 -20.73 14.91 -2.91
CA THR A 295 -20.54 16.26 -3.46
C THR A 295 -19.74 16.19 -4.77
N TRP A 296 -20.36 16.59 -5.87
CA TRP A 296 -19.76 16.56 -7.20
C TRP A 296 -20.09 17.84 -7.97
N TYR A 297 -19.07 18.62 -8.35
CA TYR A 297 -19.23 19.96 -8.95
C TYR A 297 -20.18 20.89 -8.16
N SER A 298 -20.09 20.85 -6.82
CA SER A 298 -20.95 21.63 -5.91
C SER A 298 -22.44 21.27 -5.95
N ALA A 299 -22.79 20.11 -6.51
CA ALA A 299 -24.12 19.53 -6.45
C ALA A 299 -24.05 18.16 -5.75
N ASP A 300 -25.11 17.82 -5.03
CA ASP A 300 -25.26 16.49 -4.47
C ASP A 300 -25.66 15.51 -5.56
N LYS A 301 -24.93 14.40 -5.64
CA LYS A 301 -25.20 13.33 -6.59
C LYS A 301 -25.03 11.97 -5.92
N THR A 302 -26.05 11.14 -6.03
CA THR A 302 -26.03 9.78 -5.46
C THR A 302 -25.38 8.79 -6.44
N PRO A 303 -24.89 7.63 -5.97
CA PRO A 303 -24.47 6.55 -6.86
C PRO A 303 -25.55 6.17 -7.89
N LEU A 304 -26.82 6.15 -7.48
CA LEU A 304 -27.94 5.85 -8.38
C LEU A 304 -28.09 6.90 -9.50
N ASP A 305 -27.88 8.18 -9.20
CA ASP A 305 -27.87 9.24 -10.23
C ASP A 305 -26.77 9.00 -11.27
N VAL A 306 -25.59 8.52 -10.85
CA VAL A 306 -24.49 8.20 -11.77
C VAL A 306 -24.81 6.94 -12.58
N ILE A 307 -25.44 5.92 -11.99
CA ILE A 307 -25.91 4.71 -12.69
C ILE A 307 -26.89 5.07 -13.82
N VAL A 308 -27.80 6.01 -13.56
CA VAL A 308 -28.79 6.49 -14.56
C VAL A 308 -28.13 7.09 -15.79
N GLU A 309 -26.94 7.67 -15.68
CA GLU A 309 -26.22 8.28 -16.82
C GLU A 309 -25.46 7.25 -17.66
N LYS A 310 -25.29 6.02 -17.15
CA LYS A 310 -24.61 4.92 -17.84
C LYS A 310 -25.56 4.08 -18.70
N GLN A 311 -25.01 3.01 -19.26
CA GLN A 311 -25.71 2.05 -20.09
C GLN A 311 -26.77 1.27 -19.29
N ALA A 312 -27.87 0.93 -19.95
CA ALA A 312 -29.06 0.32 -19.37
C ALA A 312 -28.77 -0.99 -18.61
N ASN A 313 -27.78 -1.77 -19.04
CA ASN A 313 -27.41 -3.04 -18.38
C ASN A 313 -26.84 -2.85 -16.96
N ILE A 314 -26.24 -1.68 -16.66
CA ILE A 314 -25.79 -1.35 -15.30
C ILE A 314 -26.99 -1.03 -14.42
N LEU A 315 -27.99 -0.29 -14.95
CA LEU A 315 -29.24 -0.04 -14.22
C LEU A 315 -30.02 -1.34 -13.99
N GLU A 316 -30.13 -2.19 -15.00
CA GLU A 316 -30.73 -3.53 -14.91
C GLU A 316 -30.12 -4.34 -13.77
N ALA A 317 -28.78 -4.42 -13.72
CA ALA A 317 -28.06 -5.12 -12.66
C ALA A 317 -28.38 -4.61 -11.24
N VAL A 318 -28.64 -3.31 -11.10
CA VAL A 318 -28.97 -2.69 -9.81
C VAL A 318 -30.45 -2.93 -9.46
N LEU A 319 -31.36 -2.92 -10.43
CA LEU A 319 -32.77 -3.28 -10.23
C LEU A 319 -32.93 -4.75 -9.82
N GLU A 320 -32.15 -5.66 -10.43
CA GLU A 320 -32.11 -7.09 -10.08
C GLU A 320 -31.72 -7.35 -8.61
N SER A 321 -31.00 -6.43 -7.97
CA SER A 321 -30.66 -6.55 -6.54
C SER A 321 -31.86 -6.39 -5.61
N GLN A 322 -32.99 -5.88 -6.11
CA GLN A 322 -34.20 -5.54 -5.33
C GLN A 322 -33.96 -4.53 -4.19
N LEU A 323 -32.82 -3.83 -4.20
CA LEU A 323 -32.48 -2.78 -3.23
C LEU A 323 -33.00 -1.40 -3.65
N VAL A 324 -33.48 -1.26 -4.89
CA VAL A 324 -34.00 0.00 -5.43
C VAL A 324 -35.48 0.13 -5.10
N ASP A 325 -35.82 1.15 -4.33
CA ASP A 325 -37.19 1.66 -4.30
C ASP A 325 -37.45 2.43 -5.60
N ILE A 326 -38.19 1.80 -6.51
CA ILE A 326 -38.43 2.27 -7.88
C ILE A 326 -39.14 3.62 -7.94
N ASN A 327 -39.97 3.92 -6.94
CA ASN A 327 -40.81 5.13 -6.89
C ASN A 327 -40.36 6.12 -5.81
N ARG A 328 -39.21 5.90 -5.18
CA ARG A 328 -38.60 6.86 -4.25
C ARG A 328 -38.41 8.21 -4.94
N THR A 329 -38.81 9.28 -4.26
CA THR A 329 -38.58 10.65 -4.69
C THR A 329 -37.36 11.26 -3.99
N ASP A 330 -36.64 12.12 -4.71
CA ASP A 330 -35.65 13.02 -4.10
C ASP A 330 -36.32 14.27 -3.49
N ASN A 331 -35.50 15.19 -2.96
CA ASN A 331 -35.97 16.43 -2.34
C ASN A 331 -36.71 17.38 -3.29
N GLY A 332 -36.69 17.13 -4.61
CA GLY A 332 -37.46 17.89 -5.60
C GLY A 332 -38.65 17.10 -6.15
N GLY A 333 -39.03 15.99 -5.51
CA GLY A 333 -40.12 15.13 -5.95
C GLY A 333 -39.78 14.22 -7.14
N ASN A 334 -38.52 14.15 -7.59
CA ASN A 334 -38.16 13.39 -8.78
C ASN A 334 -37.95 11.91 -8.43
N THR A 335 -38.69 11.03 -9.12
CA THR A 335 -38.42 9.58 -9.11
C THR A 335 -37.26 9.21 -10.02
N LEU A 336 -36.81 7.96 -9.94
CA LEU A 336 -35.82 7.40 -10.87
C LEU A 336 -36.25 7.55 -12.35
N LEU A 337 -37.56 7.39 -12.61
CA LEU A 337 -38.14 7.57 -13.94
C LEU A 337 -38.04 9.03 -14.41
N HIS A 338 -38.30 10.01 -13.53
CA HIS A 338 -38.10 11.43 -13.85
C HIS A 338 -36.65 11.70 -14.25
N LYS A 339 -35.68 11.18 -13.50
CA LYS A 339 -34.24 11.38 -13.76
C LYS A 339 -33.81 10.78 -15.10
N VAL A 340 -34.26 9.56 -15.43
CA VAL A 340 -34.01 8.94 -16.73
C VAL A 340 -34.61 9.77 -17.87
N CYS A 341 -35.85 10.23 -17.72
CA CYS A 341 -36.53 11.02 -18.76
C CYS A 341 -35.94 12.41 -18.94
N ALA A 342 -35.49 13.06 -17.87
CA ALA A 342 -34.86 14.38 -17.90
C ALA A 342 -33.43 14.37 -18.46
N TYR A 343 -32.76 13.21 -18.53
CA TYR A 343 -31.37 13.11 -18.98
C TYR A 343 -31.17 13.70 -20.39
N ASN A 344 -30.28 14.68 -20.52
CA ASN A 344 -30.01 15.33 -21.80
C ASN A 344 -29.18 14.42 -22.70
N VAL A 345 -29.74 14.00 -23.84
CA VAL A 345 -29.06 13.11 -24.79
C VAL A 345 -28.08 13.83 -25.71
N ASN A 346 -27.98 15.17 -25.62
CA ASN A 346 -27.06 16.03 -26.38
C ASN A 346 -27.06 15.74 -27.89
N TYR A 347 -28.24 15.57 -28.46
CA TYR A 347 -28.45 15.23 -29.87
C TYR A 347 -27.83 13.88 -30.33
N GLU A 348 -27.48 12.98 -29.40
CA GLU A 348 -26.92 11.67 -29.71
C GLU A 348 -28.01 10.57 -29.75
N PRO A 349 -28.29 9.96 -30.92
CA PRO A 349 -29.35 8.96 -31.06
C PRO A 349 -29.17 7.72 -30.17
N GLU A 350 -27.93 7.30 -29.92
CA GLU A 350 -27.65 6.14 -29.06
C GLU A 350 -28.00 6.43 -27.59
N LYS A 351 -27.76 7.65 -27.09
CA LYS A 351 -28.20 8.04 -25.73
C LYS A 351 -29.73 8.08 -25.61
N ALA A 352 -30.44 8.44 -26.68
CA ALA A 352 -31.90 8.35 -26.71
C ALA A 352 -32.40 6.89 -26.69
N LYS A 353 -31.73 5.97 -27.40
CA LYS A 353 -32.01 4.53 -27.30
C LYS A 353 -31.73 3.97 -25.91
N GLU A 354 -30.64 4.38 -25.26
CA GLU A 354 -30.36 4.02 -23.87
C GLU A 354 -31.45 4.53 -22.93
N THR A 355 -31.93 5.76 -23.12
CA THR A 355 -33.05 6.32 -22.36
C THR A 355 -34.30 5.46 -22.53
N TYR A 356 -34.65 5.10 -23.77
CA TYR A 356 -35.79 4.21 -24.05
C TYR A 356 -35.65 2.85 -23.36
N ARG A 357 -34.47 2.22 -23.42
CA ARG A 357 -34.19 0.93 -22.74
C ARG A 357 -34.37 1.05 -21.23
N LYS A 358 -33.83 2.11 -20.61
CA LYS A 358 -33.97 2.37 -19.17
C LYS A 358 -35.43 2.61 -18.77
N VAL A 359 -36.19 3.41 -19.52
CA VAL A 359 -37.63 3.62 -19.23
C VAL A 359 -38.40 2.31 -19.30
N LYS A 360 -38.13 1.47 -20.31
CA LYS A 360 -38.74 0.15 -20.41
C LYS A 360 -38.45 -0.71 -19.18
N LEU A 361 -37.18 -0.80 -18.77
CA LEU A 361 -36.76 -1.53 -17.56
C LEU A 361 -37.48 -1.03 -16.31
N LEU A 362 -37.57 0.30 -16.13
CA LEU A 362 -38.22 0.88 -14.96
C LEU A 362 -39.73 0.54 -14.91
N ILE A 363 -40.44 0.61 -16.04
CA ILE A 363 -41.86 0.23 -16.13
C ILE A 363 -42.03 -1.26 -15.83
N GLU A 364 -41.18 -2.12 -16.38
CA GLU A 364 -41.20 -3.57 -16.11
C GLU A 364 -40.94 -3.88 -14.63
N ASN A 365 -40.25 -2.99 -13.91
CA ASN A 365 -40.01 -3.08 -12.46
C ASN A 365 -41.01 -2.25 -11.61
N GLY A 366 -42.13 -1.80 -12.20
CA GLY A 366 -43.22 -1.19 -11.46
C GLY A 366 -43.09 0.32 -11.20
N ALA A 367 -42.31 1.04 -12.02
CA ALA A 367 -42.28 2.50 -11.95
C ALA A 367 -43.67 3.10 -12.24
N ASP A 368 -44.14 3.96 -11.35
CA ASP A 368 -45.38 4.72 -11.51
C ASP A 368 -45.12 5.93 -12.40
N ILE A 369 -45.72 5.90 -13.59
CA ILE A 369 -45.58 6.95 -14.60
C ILE A 369 -46.44 8.19 -14.31
N THR A 370 -47.34 8.11 -13.33
CA THR A 370 -48.32 9.16 -13.01
C THR A 370 -47.82 10.14 -11.95
N ILE A 371 -46.74 9.80 -11.23
CA ILE A 371 -46.13 10.68 -10.23
C ILE A 371 -45.67 11.96 -10.91
N SER A 372 -45.97 13.11 -10.30
CA SER A 372 -45.45 14.42 -10.66
C SER A 372 -44.44 14.89 -9.61
N ASN A 373 -43.36 15.54 -10.06
CA ASN A 373 -42.40 16.19 -9.18
C ASN A 373 -42.92 17.53 -8.61
N ASP A 374 -42.11 18.23 -7.81
CA ASP A 374 -42.49 19.50 -7.16
C ASP A 374 -42.72 20.67 -8.15
N LYS A 375 -42.47 20.46 -9.44
CA LYS A 375 -42.75 21.39 -10.53
C LYS A 375 -43.97 20.97 -11.36
N ASP A 376 -44.79 20.05 -10.84
CA ASP A 376 -45.95 19.45 -11.51
C ASP A 376 -45.59 18.72 -12.83
N GLN A 377 -44.34 18.28 -12.98
CA GLN A 377 -43.88 17.59 -14.18
C GLN A 377 -43.92 16.08 -13.96
N THR A 378 -44.58 15.34 -14.87
CA THR A 378 -44.46 13.88 -14.93
C THR A 378 -43.26 13.47 -15.78
N ALA A 379 -42.86 12.20 -15.70
CA ALA A 379 -41.82 11.64 -16.56
C ALA A 379 -42.11 11.81 -18.07
N LEU A 380 -43.38 11.72 -18.47
CA LEU A 380 -43.82 11.96 -19.85
C LEU A 380 -43.53 13.40 -20.30
N MET A 381 -43.79 14.38 -19.42
CA MET A 381 -43.52 15.79 -19.72
C MET A 381 -42.02 16.02 -19.93
N LEU A 382 -41.18 15.51 -19.03
CA LEU A 382 -39.72 15.63 -19.13
C LEU A 382 -39.14 14.95 -20.38
N ALA A 383 -39.70 13.81 -20.79
CA ALA A 383 -39.27 13.13 -22.02
C ALA A 383 -39.70 13.88 -23.30
N SER A 384 -40.80 14.63 -23.24
CA SER A 384 -41.37 15.35 -24.39
C SER A 384 -40.58 16.61 -24.76
N ASP A 385 -39.72 17.11 -23.88
CA ASP A 385 -38.85 18.27 -24.12
C ASP A 385 -37.71 17.98 -25.14
N ASP A 386 -37.53 16.72 -25.56
CA ASP A 386 -36.47 16.29 -26.46
C ASP A 386 -37.00 15.43 -27.61
N ASN A 387 -36.93 15.96 -28.83
CA ASN A 387 -37.42 15.31 -30.05
C ASN A 387 -36.73 13.98 -30.37
N LEU A 388 -35.54 13.68 -29.82
CA LEU A 388 -34.91 12.38 -30.01
C LEU A 388 -35.54 11.28 -29.15
N LYS A 389 -36.34 11.64 -28.14
CA LYS A 389 -36.99 10.71 -27.21
C LYS A 389 -38.41 10.33 -27.62
N ILE A 390 -38.82 10.54 -28.88
CA ILE A 390 -40.18 10.20 -29.37
C ILE A 390 -40.59 8.77 -29.03
N LYS A 391 -39.69 7.79 -29.15
CA LYS A 391 -40.00 6.40 -28.77
C LYS A 391 -40.24 6.21 -27.27
N THR A 392 -39.55 6.97 -26.44
CA THR A 392 -39.77 7.00 -24.99
C THR A 392 -41.13 7.63 -24.66
N VAL A 393 -41.50 8.72 -25.34
CA VAL A 393 -42.81 9.37 -25.21
C VAL A 393 -43.93 8.41 -25.62
N GLU A 394 -43.82 7.79 -26.80
CA GLU A 394 -44.77 6.76 -27.28
C GLU A 394 -44.93 5.61 -26.28
N LEU A 395 -43.85 5.19 -25.62
CA LEU A 395 -43.88 4.12 -24.62
C LEU A 395 -44.65 4.54 -23.36
N LEU A 396 -44.39 5.74 -22.84
CA LEU A 396 -45.05 6.26 -21.65
C LEU A 396 -46.55 6.51 -21.89
N MET A 397 -46.94 7.02 -23.06
CA MET A 397 -48.35 7.23 -23.41
C MET A 397 -49.16 5.94 -23.58
N LYS A 398 -48.51 4.82 -23.93
CA LYS A 398 -49.20 3.53 -24.04
C LYS A 398 -49.56 2.91 -22.68
N GLN A 399 -48.89 3.36 -21.62
CA GLN A 399 -49.04 2.83 -20.28
C GLN A 399 -49.88 3.75 -19.37
N SER A 400 -50.21 4.96 -19.83
CA SER A 400 -50.96 6.01 -19.11
C SER A 400 -52.46 5.85 -19.12
#